data_AF-A0A2V2YVQ2-F1
#
_entry.id   AF-A0A2V2YVQ2-F1
#
_cell.length_a   1.000
_cell.length_b   1.000
_cell.length_c   1.000
_cell.angle_alpha   90.00
_cell.angle_beta   90.00
_cell.angle_gamma   90.00
#
_symmetry.space_group_name_H-M   'P 1'
#
loop_
_entity.id
_entity.type
_entity.pdbx_description
1 polymer ?
#
loop_
_entity_poly.entity_id
_entity_poly.type
_entity_poly.pdbx_seq_one_letter_code
_entity_poly.pdbx_strand_id
1 'polypeptide(L)'
;MANESNQAIVVSLKEKDLIAFNLDLLLKRKVVFIPIAVGIISLIALINQLIHHEPIRDLPQILFILFLDIFIVSSLFIGSKRAMRNKFVQEEKRYSLTADHLHMESDSMTATIQWQDFTRIVISKRSVCLFTGTNSAHLIPVHSLNENQLAFIRQQSFINEQKQPNKKGSKFLKLTFIYLILFLVVVALLQLFTR
;
A
#
# COMPACT_ATOMS: atom_id res chain seq x y z
N MET A 1 37.49 -2.24 4.10
CA MET A 1 36.16 -2.39 4.75
C MET A 1 35.18 -3.06 3.78
N ALA A 2 35.48 -4.27 3.33
CA ALA A 2 34.67 -5.01 2.37
C ALA A 2 34.57 -6.45 2.86
N ASN A 3 33.40 -6.87 3.37
CA ASN A 3 32.92 -8.26 3.33
C ASN A 3 31.60 -8.57 4.05
N GLU A 4 30.90 -7.59 4.64
CA GLU A 4 29.64 -7.90 5.36
C GLU A 4 28.37 -7.76 4.50
N SER A 5 28.44 -7.17 3.32
CA SER A 5 27.30 -7.05 2.40
C SER A 5 26.99 -8.33 1.62
N ASN A 6 27.86 -9.35 1.69
CA ASN A 6 27.75 -10.57 0.89
C ASN A 6 27.03 -11.73 1.61
N GLN A 7 26.47 -11.49 2.80
CA GLN A 7 25.64 -12.49 3.47
C GLN A 7 24.27 -12.56 2.82
N ALA A 8 23.87 -13.76 2.40
CA ALA A 8 22.56 -14.03 1.82
C ALA A 8 21.46 -13.75 2.86
N ILE A 9 20.55 -12.85 2.53
CA ILE A 9 19.40 -12.49 3.34
C ILE A 9 18.31 -13.52 3.08
N VAL A 10 18.02 -14.36 4.07
CA VAL A 10 16.95 -15.34 3.99
C VAL A 10 15.64 -14.71 4.48
N VAL A 11 14.61 -14.73 3.63
CA VAL A 11 13.31 -14.12 3.88
C VAL A 11 12.21 -15.15 3.75
N SER A 12 11.47 -15.36 4.83
CA SER A 12 10.18 -16.05 4.81
C SER A 12 9.09 -15.07 5.24
N LEU A 13 8.15 -14.79 4.34
CA LEU A 13 7.10 -13.80 4.58
C LEU A 13 5.97 -14.40 5.40
N LYS A 14 5.56 -13.69 6.46
CA LYS A 14 4.35 -14.04 7.22
C LYS A 14 3.19 -13.13 6.80
N GLU A 15 1.97 -13.58 7.08
CA GLU A 15 0.75 -12.78 6.84
C GLU A 15 0.82 -11.40 7.51
N LYS A 16 1.37 -11.34 8.73
CA LYS A 16 1.55 -10.10 9.50
C LYS A 16 2.44 -9.09 8.78
N ASP A 17 3.44 -9.56 8.04
CA ASP A 17 4.37 -8.69 7.29
C ASP A 17 3.68 -8.08 6.07
N LEU A 18 2.83 -8.85 5.37
CA LEU A 18 2.03 -8.35 4.26
C LEU A 18 0.97 -7.34 4.70
N ILE A 19 0.29 -7.60 5.82
CA ILE A 19 -0.69 -6.67 6.38
C ILE A 19 0.00 -5.37 6.80
N ALA A 20 1.12 -5.47 7.53
CA ALA A 20 1.89 -4.30 7.96
C ALA A 20 2.38 -3.49 6.75
N PHE A 21 2.85 -4.17 5.70
CA PHE A 21 3.26 -3.54 4.45
C PHE A 21 2.10 -2.81 3.76
N ASN A 22 0.97 -3.48 3.55
CA ASN A 22 -0.18 -2.90 2.87
C ASN A 22 -0.70 -1.67 3.62
N LEU A 23 -0.68 -1.73 4.96
CA LEU A 23 -1.05 -0.61 5.81
C LEU A 23 -0.03 0.54 5.72
N ASP A 24 1.28 0.27 5.78
CA ASP A 24 2.34 1.27 5.61
C ASP A 24 2.25 1.96 4.24
N LEU A 25 1.96 1.20 3.18
CA LEU A 25 1.82 1.73 1.83
C LEU A 25 0.55 2.58 1.68
N LEU A 26 -0.55 2.15 2.30
CA LEU A 26 -1.82 2.86 2.34
C LEU A 26 -1.68 4.20 3.08
N LEU A 27 -1.11 4.19 4.28
CA LEU A 27 -0.93 5.40 5.11
C LEU A 27 0.04 6.41 4.49
N LYS A 28 1.02 5.95 3.70
CA LYS A 28 1.88 6.85 2.92
C LYS A 28 1.14 7.54 1.76
N ARG A 29 -0.04 7.07 1.34
CA ARG A 29 -0.84 7.72 0.30
C ARG A 29 -1.74 8.78 0.91
N LYS A 30 -1.42 10.05 0.66
CA LYS A 30 -2.21 11.22 1.11
C LYS A 30 -3.71 11.12 0.76
N VAL A 31 -4.05 10.45 -0.34
CA VAL A 31 -5.43 10.27 -0.82
C VAL A 31 -6.31 9.51 0.17
N VAL A 32 -5.73 8.62 0.98
CA VAL A 32 -6.48 7.77 1.93
C VAL A 32 -7.01 8.59 3.12
N PHE A 33 -6.38 9.71 3.45
CA PHE A 33 -6.86 10.56 4.54
C PHE A 33 -8.15 11.30 4.21
N ILE A 34 -8.44 11.52 2.92
CA ILE A 34 -9.68 12.22 2.48
C ILE A 34 -10.94 11.43 2.87
N PRO A 35 -11.13 10.17 2.44
CA PRO A 35 -12.32 9.40 2.82
C PRO A 35 -12.41 9.21 4.33
N ILE A 36 -11.29 8.91 5.01
CA ILE A 36 -11.26 8.75 6.47
C ILE A 36 -11.72 10.04 7.18
N ALA A 37 -11.24 11.22 6.75
CA ALA A 37 -11.65 12.48 7.34
C ALA A 37 -13.14 12.76 7.09
N VAL A 38 -13.64 12.49 5.89
CA VAL A 38 -15.06 12.62 5.55
C VAL A 38 -15.92 11.67 6.40
N GLY A 39 -15.48 10.43 6.61
CA GLY A 39 -16.13 9.47 7.49
C GLY A 39 -16.20 9.93 8.94
N ILE A 40 -15.10 10.45 9.49
CA ILE A 40 -15.06 10.99 10.85
C ILE A 40 -16.02 12.19 10.98
N ILE A 41 -16.01 13.12 10.03
CA ILE A 41 -16.93 14.28 10.04
C ILE A 41 -18.39 13.82 9.98
N SER A 42 -18.69 12.83 9.13
CA SER A 42 -20.03 12.27 8.99
C SER A 42 -20.49 11.59 10.29
N LEU A 43 -19.58 10.90 10.98
CA LEU A 43 -19.86 10.27 12.27
C LEU A 43 -20.13 11.31 13.36
N ILE A 44 -19.34 12.39 13.41
CA ILE A 44 -19.58 13.51 14.35
C ILE A 44 -20.93 14.16 14.10
N ALA A 45 -21.30 14.39 12.83
CA ALA A 45 -22.59 14.95 12.46
C ALA A 45 -23.75 14.03 12.92
N LEU A 46 -23.62 12.72 12.73
CA LEU A 46 -24.60 11.74 13.20
C LEU A 46 -24.77 11.78 14.72
N ILE A 47 -23.66 11.79 15.46
CA ILE A 47 -23.66 11.86 16.92
C ILE A 47 -24.34 13.15 17.39
N ASN A 48 -24.05 14.28 16.76
CA ASN A 48 -24.68 15.56 17.09
C ASN A 48 -26.19 15.55 16.87
N GLN A 49 -26.66 15.00 15.75
CA GLN A 49 -28.09 14.86 15.45
C GLN A 49 -28.79 13.97 16.48
N LEU A 50 -28.16 12.86 16.88
CA LEU A 50 -28.65 11.97 17.94
C LEU A 50 -28.76 12.68 19.29
N ILE A 51 -27.77 13.49 19.67
CA ILE A 51 -27.79 14.25 20.93
C ILE A 51 -28.90 15.30 20.94
N HIS A 52 -29.07 16.04 19.84
CA HIS A 52 -30.03 17.15 19.74
C HIS A 52 -31.45 16.69 19.35
N HIS A 53 -31.67 15.38 19.21
CA HIS A 53 -32.94 14.77 18.81
C HIS A 53 -33.46 15.31 17.47
N GLU A 54 -32.53 15.69 16.59
CA GLU A 54 -32.85 16.16 15.25
C GLU A 54 -33.21 14.97 14.34
N PRO A 55 -34.13 15.15 13.38
CA PRO A 55 -34.46 14.10 12.42
C PRO A 55 -33.23 13.75 11.57
N ILE A 56 -32.82 12.48 11.59
CA ILE A 56 -31.65 11.97 10.87
C ILE A 56 -32.00 11.80 9.38
N ARG A 57 -32.00 12.91 8.64
CA ARG A 57 -32.35 12.93 7.21
C ARG A 57 -31.25 12.32 6.33
N ASP A 58 -30.00 12.40 6.76
CA ASP A 58 -28.84 11.98 5.97
C ASP A 58 -28.31 10.58 6.36
N LEU A 59 -29.10 9.79 7.08
CA LEU A 59 -28.71 8.45 7.55
C LEU A 59 -28.17 7.56 6.41
N PRO A 60 -28.82 7.49 5.23
CA PRO A 60 -28.31 6.65 4.14
C PRO A 60 -26.95 7.11 3.62
N GLN A 61 -26.70 8.42 3.49
CA GLN A 61 -25.41 8.93 3.03
C GLN A 61 -24.31 8.65 4.06
N ILE A 62 -24.60 8.85 5.35
CA ILE A 62 -23.64 8.60 6.44
C ILE A 62 -23.27 7.11 6.48
N LEU A 63 -24.27 6.21 6.41
CA LEU A 63 -24.03 4.77 6.37
C LEU A 63 -23.22 4.35 5.14
N PHE A 64 -23.48 4.95 3.98
CA PHE A 64 -22.71 4.68 2.78
C PHE A 64 -21.23 5.09 2.90
N ILE A 65 -20.95 6.26 3.47
CA ILE A 65 -19.58 6.73 3.71
C ILE A 65 -18.85 5.79 4.68
N LEU A 66 -19.49 5.44 5.81
CA LEU A 66 -18.93 4.51 6.79
C LEU A 66 -18.69 3.12 6.18
N PHE A 67 -19.62 2.63 5.36
CA PHE A 67 -19.45 1.39 4.63
C PHE A 67 -18.24 1.44 3.70
N LEU A 68 -18.03 2.55 2.99
CA LEU A 68 -16.89 2.74 2.09
C LEU A 68 -15.56 2.70 2.86
N ASP A 69 -15.48 3.36 4.01
CA ASP A 69 -14.27 3.33 4.86
C ASP A 69 -13.97 1.91 5.38
N ILE A 70 -15.00 1.22 5.88
CA ILE A 70 -14.89 -0.18 6.31
C ILE A 70 -14.45 -1.06 5.14
N PHE A 71 -15.07 -0.89 3.97
CA PHE A 71 -14.75 -1.66 2.77
C PHE A 71 -13.28 -1.47 2.34
N ILE A 72 -12.76 -0.24 2.33
CA ILE A 72 -11.35 0.03 2.02
C ILE A 72 -10.46 -0.74 2.99
N VAL A 73 -10.69 -0.61 4.30
CA VAL A 73 -9.87 -1.28 5.32
C VAL A 73 -9.96 -2.80 5.18
N SER A 74 -11.17 -3.36 5.11
CA SER A 74 -11.41 -4.80 4.96
C SER A 74 -10.78 -5.37 3.68
N SER A 75 -10.82 -4.62 2.57
CA SER A 75 -10.23 -5.07 1.30
C SER A 75 -8.72 -5.31 1.40
N LEU A 76 -8.01 -4.56 2.25
CA LEU A 76 -6.57 -4.75 2.49
C LEU A 76 -6.29 -6.04 3.26
N PHE A 77 -7.09 -6.32 4.30
CA PHE A 77 -6.95 -7.55 5.08
C PHE A 77 -7.27 -8.78 4.22
N ILE A 78 -8.36 -8.72 3.45
CA ILE A 78 -8.76 -9.80 2.55
C ILE A 78 -7.71 -9.98 1.44
N GLY A 79 -7.21 -8.89 0.87
CA GLY A 79 -6.16 -8.90 -0.15
C GLY A 79 -4.86 -9.54 0.36
N SER A 80 -4.45 -9.22 1.60
CA SER A 80 -3.26 -9.81 2.25
C SER A 80 -3.43 -11.31 2.47
N LYS A 81 -4.59 -11.75 2.97
CA LYS A 81 -4.92 -13.18 3.11
C LYS A 81 -4.91 -13.90 1.78
N ARG A 82 -5.48 -13.29 0.73
CA ARG A 82 -5.48 -13.86 -0.62
C ARG A 82 -4.06 -13.96 -1.19
N ALA A 83 -3.22 -12.96 -0.96
CA ALA A 83 -1.83 -12.98 -1.37
C ALA A 83 -1.04 -14.10 -0.67
N MET A 84 -1.29 -14.33 0.63
CA MET A 84 -0.67 -15.46 1.35
C MET A 84 -1.06 -16.82 0.78
N ARG A 85 -2.19 -16.98 0.09
CA ARG A 85 -2.53 -18.26 -0.56
C ARG A 85 -1.67 -18.55 -1.79
N ASN A 86 -0.90 -17.58 -2.29
CA ASN A 86 -0.02 -17.77 -3.43
C ASN A 86 1.27 -18.47 -2.99
N LYS A 87 1.57 -19.63 -3.60
CA LYS A 87 2.76 -20.44 -3.32
C LYS A 87 4.04 -19.60 -3.42
N PHE A 88 4.18 -18.77 -4.45
CA PHE A 88 5.35 -17.90 -4.66
C PHE A 88 5.57 -16.90 -3.52
N VAL A 89 4.52 -16.51 -2.79
CA VAL A 89 4.64 -15.58 -1.66
C VAL A 89 5.16 -16.30 -0.43
N GLN A 90 4.74 -17.56 -0.22
CA GLN A 90 5.13 -18.39 0.91
C GLN A 90 6.55 -18.95 0.79
N GLU A 91 7.09 -19.05 -0.42
CA GLU A 91 8.45 -19.52 -0.67
C GLU A 91 9.49 -18.66 0.06
N GLU A 92 10.45 -19.36 0.66
CA GLU A 92 11.68 -18.75 1.17
C GLU A 92 12.45 -18.13 0.02
N LYS A 93 12.90 -16.89 0.21
CA LYS A 93 13.68 -16.15 -0.77
C LYS A 93 15.02 -15.78 -0.19
N ARG A 94 16.08 -16.02 -0.94
CA ARG A 94 17.44 -15.64 -0.60
C ARG A 94 17.82 -14.44 -1.45
N TYR A 95 18.19 -13.35 -0.80
CA TYR A 95 18.63 -12.14 -1.48
C TYR A 95 20.12 -11.90 -1.25
N SER A 96 20.84 -11.62 -2.33
CA SER A 96 22.23 -11.19 -2.28
C SER A 96 22.34 -9.79 -2.84
N LEU A 97 22.86 -8.88 -2.02
CA LEU A 97 23.03 -7.47 -2.36
C LEU A 97 24.43 -7.24 -2.91
N THR A 98 24.52 -6.80 -4.16
CA THR A 98 25.78 -6.37 -4.76
C THR A 98 25.72 -4.88 -5.10
N ALA A 99 26.87 -4.31 -5.45
CA ALA A 99 26.97 -2.90 -5.84
C ALA A 99 26.05 -2.55 -7.03
N ASP A 100 25.90 -3.48 -7.99
CA ASP A 100 25.23 -3.23 -9.26
C ASP A 100 23.80 -3.80 -9.31
N HIS A 101 23.58 -4.93 -8.65
CA HIS A 101 22.32 -5.66 -8.74
C HIS A 101 21.87 -6.30 -7.42
N LEU A 102 20.57 -6.58 -7.35
CA LEU A 102 19.96 -7.49 -6.40
C LEU A 102 19.81 -8.85 -7.08
N HIS A 103 20.40 -9.88 -6.49
CA HIS A 103 20.12 -11.27 -6.86
C HIS A 103 19.09 -11.86 -5.89
N MET A 104 18.10 -12.56 -6.42
CA MET A 104 17.05 -13.22 -5.66
C MET A 104 16.91 -14.66 -6.14
N GLU A 105 16.88 -15.58 -5.20
CA GLU A 105 16.68 -17.01 -5.44
C GLU A 105 15.55 -17.53 -4.55
N SER A 106 14.61 -18.27 -5.14
CA SER A 106 13.58 -19.04 -4.47
C SER A 106 13.46 -20.41 -5.13
N ASP A 107 12.76 -21.34 -4.48
CA ASP A 107 12.56 -22.70 -5.01
C ASP A 107 11.99 -22.70 -6.44
N SER A 108 11.17 -21.70 -6.79
CA SER A 108 10.52 -21.61 -8.09
C SER A 108 11.10 -20.54 -9.03
N MET A 109 12.00 -19.66 -8.57
CA MET A 109 12.47 -18.54 -9.39
C MET A 109 13.86 -18.04 -8.98
N THR A 110 14.70 -17.78 -9.98
CA THR A 110 15.93 -17.00 -9.83
C THR A 110 15.80 -15.71 -10.64
N ALA A 111 16.14 -14.56 -10.05
CA ALA A 111 16.09 -13.27 -10.71
C ALA A 111 17.30 -12.42 -10.34
N THR A 112 17.85 -11.73 -11.34
CA THR A 112 18.89 -10.71 -11.16
C THR A 112 18.33 -9.39 -11.66
N ILE A 113 18.29 -8.38 -10.78
CA ILE A 113 17.64 -7.10 -11.05
C ILE A 113 18.64 -5.99 -10.80
N GLN A 114 18.89 -5.14 -11.81
CA GLN A 114 19.81 -4.02 -11.66
C GLN A 114 19.15 -2.93 -10.78
N TRP A 115 19.94 -2.21 -9.99
CA TRP A 115 19.40 -1.15 -9.12
C TRP A 115 18.62 -0.07 -9.88
N GLN A 116 18.99 0.17 -11.13
CA GLN A 116 18.34 1.11 -12.04
C GLN A 116 16.97 0.64 -12.56
N ASP A 117 16.69 -0.67 -12.52
CA ASP A 117 15.43 -1.23 -13.03
C ASP A 117 14.30 -1.14 -12.00
N PHE A 118 14.62 -0.84 -10.74
CA PHE A 118 13.60 -0.60 -9.74
C PHE A 118 12.85 0.71 -10.06
N THR A 119 11.55 0.59 -10.30
CA THR A 119 10.66 1.74 -10.48
C THR A 119 10.46 2.50 -9.18
N ARG A 120 10.57 1.87 -8.01
CA ARG A 120 10.44 2.58 -6.74
C ARG A 120 11.05 1.77 -5.62
N ILE A 121 11.72 2.45 -4.69
CA ILE A 121 12.16 1.84 -3.43
C ILE A 121 11.41 2.53 -2.30
N VAL A 122 10.70 1.76 -1.48
CA VAL A 122 9.96 2.28 -0.31
C VAL A 122 10.51 1.61 0.93
N ILE A 123 11.08 2.42 1.81
CA ILE A 123 11.61 1.96 3.10
C ILE A 123 10.62 2.38 4.19
N SER A 124 10.17 1.42 4.99
CA SER A 124 9.37 1.62 6.19
C SER A 124 10.13 1.14 7.42
N LYS A 125 9.58 1.37 8.62
CA LYS A 125 10.19 0.87 9.87
C LYS A 125 10.23 -0.66 9.94
N ARG A 126 9.35 -1.35 9.21
CA ARG A 126 9.16 -2.81 9.28
C ARG A 126 9.57 -3.54 8.01
N SER A 127 9.59 -2.86 6.86
CA SER A 127 9.83 -3.49 5.57
C SER A 127 10.56 -2.58 4.58
N VAL A 128 11.32 -3.20 3.70
CA VAL A 128 11.89 -2.62 2.49
C VAL A 128 11.15 -3.20 1.29
N CYS A 129 10.69 -2.33 0.41
CA CYS A 129 9.90 -2.71 -0.76
C CYS A 129 10.58 -2.21 -2.03
N LEU A 130 10.99 -3.14 -2.88
CA LEU A 130 11.70 -2.86 -4.13
C LEU A 130 10.75 -3.15 -5.30
N PHE A 131 10.14 -2.12 -5.85
CA PHE A 131 9.18 -2.24 -6.95
C PHE A 131 9.92 -2.32 -8.28
N THR A 132 9.72 -3.40 -9.02
CA THR A 132 10.22 -3.58 -10.40
C THR A 132 9.18 -3.13 -11.44
N GLY A 133 7.94 -2.88 -11.01
CA GLY A 133 6.86 -2.38 -11.85
C GLY A 133 5.67 -1.91 -11.01
N THR A 134 4.52 -1.72 -11.65
CA THR A 134 3.30 -1.25 -10.94
C THR A 134 2.66 -2.31 -10.05
N ASN A 135 2.83 -3.60 -10.40
CA ASN A 135 2.17 -4.73 -9.73
C ASN A 135 3.18 -5.77 -9.19
N SER A 136 4.48 -5.51 -9.28
CA SER A 136 5.54 -6.41 -8.84
C SER A 136 6.47 -5.69 -7.87
N ALA A 137 6.70 -6.31 -6.71
CA ALA A 137 7.60 -5.80 -5.70
C ALA A 137 8.25 -6.94 -4.92
N HIS A 138 9.52 -6.75 -4.59
CA HIS A 138 10.21 -7.58 -3.60
C HIS A 138 10.01 -6.96 -2.23
N LEU A 139 9.49 -7.76 -1.31
CA LEU A 139 9.28 -7.37 0.07
C LEU A 139 10.34 -8.05 0.94
N ILE A 140 11.12 -7.23 1.64
CA ILE A 140 12.17 -7.70 2.56
C ILE A 140 11.86 -7.11 3.93
N PRO A 141 11.52 -7.93 4.94
CA PRO A 141 11.34 -7.45 6.29
C PRO A 141 12.64 -6.85 6.85
N VAL A 142 12.55 -5.72 7.55
CA VAL A 142 13.73 -5.02 8.09
C VAL A 142 14.44 -5.89 9.13
N HIS A 143 13.72 -6.76 9.84
CA HIS A 143 14.32 -7.67 10.82
C HIS A 143 15.21 -8.76 10.18
N SER A 144 15.10 -8.98 8.87
CA SER A 144 15.98 -9.90 8.13
C SER A 144 17.25 -9.21 7.64
N LEU A 145 17.35 -7.88 7.76
CA LEU A 145 18.48 -7.09 7.29
C LEU A 145 19.38 -6.68 8.46
N ASN A 146 20.69 -6.71 8.25
CA ASN A 146 21.63 -6.04 9.14
C ASN A 146 21.68 -4.53 8.86
N GLU A 147 22.28 -3.74 9.76
CA GLU A 147 22.34 -2.28 9.62
C GLU A 147 23.09 -1.84 8.36
N ASN A 148 24.16 -2.56 7.98
CA ASN A 148 24.98 -2.29 6.80
C ASN A 148 24.18 -2.49 5.50
N GLN A 149 23.41 -3.58 5.40
CA GLN A 149 22.53 -3.88 4.28
C GLN A 149 21.39 -2.86 4.18
N LEU A 150 20.81 -2.46 5.31
CA LEU A 150 19.77 -1.43 5.33
C LEU A 150 20.31 -0.06 4.90
N ALA A 151 21.52 0.32 5.36
CA ALA A 151 22.19 1.55 4.94
C ALA A 151 22.51 1.53 3.44
N PHE A 152 22.97 0.41 2.91
CA PHE A 152 23.22 0.23 1.49
C PHE A 152 21.93 0.42 0.66
N ILE A 153 20.83 -0.21 1.05
CA ILE A 153 19.55 -0.06 0.34
C ILE A 153 19.04 1.38 0.42
N ARG A 154 19.23 2.08 1.56
CA ARG A 154 18.91 3.51 1.67
C ARG A 154 19.70 4.32 0.65
N GLN A 155 21.01 4.11 0.55
CA GLN A 155 21.85 4.80 -0.44
C GLN A 155 21.34 4.58 -1.87
N GLN A 156 21.02 3.33 -2.24
CA GLN A 156 20.47 3.01 -3.56
C GLN A 156 19.10 3.67 -3.80
N SER A 157 18.27 3.78 -2.77
CA SER A 157 16.96 4.46 -2.86
C SER A 157 17.10 5.94 -3.19
N PHE A 158 18.07 6.65 -2.59
CA PHE A 158 18.31 8.07 -2.87
C PHE A 158 18.78 8.29 -4.31
N ILE A 159 19.66 7.41 -4.81
CA ILE A 159 20.16 7.49 -6.20
C ILE A 159 19.02 7.27 -7.19
N ASN A 160 18.13 6.32 -6.92
CA ASN A 160 17.03 5.98 -7.81
C ASN A 160 15.93 7.07 -7.82
N GLU A 161 15.62 7.68 -6.67
CA GLU A 161 14.64 8.77 -6.60
C GLU A 161 15.06 10.00 -7.44
N GLN A 162 16.36 10.27 -7.56
CA GLN A 162 16.86 11.39 -8.39
C GLN A 162 16.69 11.15 -9.90
N LYS A 163 16.64 9.89 -10.35
CA LYS A 163 16.63 9.55 -11.79
C LYS A 163 15.23 9.52 -12.41
N GLN A 164 14.16 9.52 -11.61
CA GLN A 164 12.82 9.28 -12.13
C GLN A 164 11.98 10.55 -12.33
N PRO A 165 11.64 10.92 -13.58
CA PRO A 165 10.69 11.98 -13.84
C PRO A 165 9.29 11.54 -13.39
N ASN A 166 8.67 12.37 -12.57
CA ASN A 166 7.41 12.15 -11.87
C ASN A 166 6.22 12.02 -12.86
N LYS A 167 6.05 10.87 -13.53
CA LYS A 167 4.90 10.58 -14.40
C LYS A 167 3.65 10.22 -13.59
N LYS A 168 3.19 11.13 -12.72
CA LYS A 168 1.99 10.97 -11.88
C LYS A 168 0.98 12.08 -12.21
N GLY A 169 0.05 11.81 -13.13
CA GLY A 169 -1.06 12.75 -13.36
C GLY A 169 -2.28 12.13 -14.02
N SER A 170 -2.09 11.33 -15.08
CA SER A 170 -3.20 10.99 -15.99
C SER A 170 -4.16 9.91 -15.47
N LYS A 171 -3.68 8.83 -14.84
CA LYS A 171 -4.54 7.70 -14.44
C LYS A 171 -5.37 7.97 -13.18
N PHE A 172 -4.85 8.80 -12.27
CA PHE A 172 -5.53 9.14 -11.01
C PHE A 172 -6.77 9.99 -11.27
N LEU A 173 -6.65 11.01 -12.13
CA LEU A 173 -7.76 11.90 -12.48
C LEU A 173 -8.96 11.13 -13.07
N LYS A 174 -8.69 10.09 -13.86
CA LYS A 174 -9.73 9.24 -14.45
C LYS A 174 -10.47 8.41 -13.40
N LEU A 175 -9.75 7.84 -12.42
CA LEU A 175 -10.38 7.02 -11.39
C LEU A 175 -11.21 7.86 -10.42
N THR A 176 -10.69 9.00 -9.96
CA THR A 176 -11.46 9.93 -9.11
C THR A 176 -12.69 10.47 -9.83
N PHE A 177 -12.59 10.78 -11.13
CA PHE A 177 -13.73 11.21 -11.93
C PHE A 177 -14.83 10.14 -12.01
N ILE A 178 -14.45 8.86 -12.19
CA ILE A 178 -15.42 7.75 -12.20
C ILE A 178 -16.11 7.60 -10.84
N TYR A 179 -15.37 7.65 -9.73
CA TYR A 179 -15.97 7.59 -8.39
C TYR A 179 -16.89 8.78 -8.10
N LEU A 180 -16.53 9.98 -8.59
CA LEU A 180 -17.35 11.19 -8.43
C LEU A 180 -18.67 11.08 -9.22
N ILE A 181 -18.63 10.53 -10.44
CA ILE A 181 -19.83 10.24 -11.23
C ILE A 181 -20.70 9.20 -10.52
N LEU A 182 -20.11 8.10 -10.04
CA LEU A 182 -20.85 7.07 -9.32
C LEU A 182 -21.53 7.64 -8.08
N PHE A 183 -20.82 8.48 -7.31
CA PHE A 183 -21.36 9.17 -6.15
C PHE A 183 -22.54 10.08 -6.52
N LEU A 184 -22.41 10.90 -7.56
CA LEU A 184 -23.50 11.77 -8.04
C LEU A 184 -24.72 10.96 -8.47
N VAL A 185 -24.54 9.81 -9.13
CA VAL A 185 -25.65 8.92 -9.52
C VAL A 185 -26.35 8.35 -8.29
N VAL A 186 -25.60 7.87 -7.29
CA VAL A 186 -26.18 7.33 -6.06
C VAL A 186 -26.94 8.41 -5.28
N VAL A 187 -26.38 9.62 -5.16
CA VAL A 187 -27.04 10.75 -4.47
C VAL A 187 -28.29 11.19 -5.22
N ALA A 188 -28.25 11.28 -6.56
CA ALA A 188 -29.40 11.63 -7.37
C ALA A 188 -30.53 10.60 -7.23
N LEU A 189 -30.19 9.31 -7.20
CA LEU A 189 -31.17 8.24 -6.96
C LEU A 189 -31.78 8.36 -5.56
N LEU A 190 -30.97 8.57 -4.52
CA LEU A 190 -31.47 8.75 -3.15
C LEU A 190 -32.39 9.97 -3.02
N GLN A 191 -32.06 11.09 -3.66
CA GLN A 191 -32.93 12.28 -3.71
C GLN A 191 -34.26 12.01 -4.43
N LEU A 192 -34.26 11.14 -5.43
CA LEU A 192 -35.46 10.78 -6.18
C LEU A 192 -36.42 9.91 -5.35
N PHE A 193 -35.90 9.13 -4.39
CA PHE A 193 -36.69 8.31 -3.46
C PHE A 193 -37.06 9.00 -2.14
N THR A 194 -36.44 10.14 -1.83
CA THR A 194 -36.73 10.93 -0.61
C THR A 194 -37.64 12.13 -0.88
N ARG A 195 -38.06 12.32 -2.13
CA ARG A 195 -39.04 13.31 -2.58
C ARG A 195 -40.42 12.67 -2.71
#